data_AF-A0A536WEN6-F1
#
_entry.id   AF-A0A536WEN6-F1
#
_cell.length_a   1.000
_cell.length_b   1.000
_cell.length_c   1.000
_cell.angle_alpha   90.00
_cell.angle_beta   90.00
_cell.angle_gamma   90.00
#
_symmetry.space_group_name_H-M   'P 1'
#
loop_
_entity.id
_entity.type
_entity.pdbx_description
1 polymer ?
#
loop_
_entity_poly.entity_id
_entity_poly.type
_entity_poly.pdbx_seq_one_letter_code
_entity_poly.pdbx_strand_id
1 'polypeptide(L)'
;MNTARFRLAEYDRAVDRFYASPNEKGRNAAARQASELASTYAPILPTIFRLQNDLVQPWVQGYSKQLYTNYWKYLDVDLARRK
;
A
#
# COMPACT_ATOMS: atom_id res chain seq x y z
N MET A 1 -13.13 -6.02 0.60
CA MET A 1 -13.99 -6.98 1.33
C MET A 1 -13.72 -6.83 2.82
N ASN A 2 -14.75 -6.81 3.66
CA ASN A 2 -14.63 -6.63 5.12
C ASN A 2 -14.71 -7.98 5.84
N THR A 3 -13.57 -8.66 5.97
CA THR A 3 -13.51 -10.01 6.59
C THR A 3 -13.72 -9.98 8.10
N ALA A 4 -13.32 -8.90 8.77
CA ALA A 4 -13.50 -8.72 10.21
C ALA A 4 -14.96 -8.40 10.61
N ARG A 5 -15.83 -8.13 9.63
CA ARG A 5 -17.23 -7.69 9.83
C ARG A 5 -17.35 -6.46 10.75
N PHE A 6 -16.30 -5.65 10.81
CA PHE A 6 -16.27 -4.44 11.63
C PHE A 6 -17.26 -3.40 11.09
N ARG A 7 -18.06 -2.82 11.97
CA ARG A 7 -19.03 -1.76 11.61
C ARG A 7 -19.10 -0.75 12.73
N LEU A 8 -18.76 0.50 12.42
CA LEU A 8 -18.79 1.62 13.35
C LEU A 8 -19.12 2.88 12.56
N ALA A 9 -20.22 3.55 12.88
CA ALA A 9 -20.71 4.67 12.08
C ALA A 9 -19.71 5.84 12.02
N GLU A 10 -18.95 6.08 13.10
CA GLU A 10 -17.89 7.08 13.16
C GLU A 10 -16.76 6.78 12.17
N TYR A 11 -16.39 5.50 12.06
CA TYR A 11 -15.36 5.04 11.13
C TYR A 11 -15.83 5.17 9.69
N ASP A 12 -17.04 4.71 9.39
CA ASP A 12 -17.65 4.80 8.06
C ASP A 12 -17.70 6.26 7.60
N ARG A 13 -18.17 7.18 8.46
CA ARG A 13 -18.17 8.63 8.16
C ARG A 13 -16.78 9.21 7.90
N ALA A 14 -15.75 8.73 8.61
CA ALA A 14 -14.38 9.18 8.39
C ALA A 14 -13.83 8.70 7.03
N VAL A 15 -14.13 7.46 6.67
CA VAL A 15 -13.78 6.88 5.36
C VAL A 15 -14.51 7.61 4.22
N ASP A 16 -15.79 7.93 4.38
CA ASP A 16 -16.55 8.70 3.38
C ASP A 16 -15.93 10.09 3.16
N ARG A 17 -15.54 10.78 4.24
CA ARG A 17 -14.82 12.06 4.15
C ARG A 17 -13.47 11.92 3.47
N PHE A 18 -12.74 10.83 3.71
CA PHE A 18 -11.46 10.58 3.04
C PHE A 18 -11.64 10.54 1.52
N TYR A 19 -12.64 9.81 1.03
CA TYR A 19 -12.91 9.69 -0.41
C TYR A 19 -13.49 10.97 -1.03
N ALA A 20 -14.32 11.70 -0.30
CA ALA A 20 -14.93 12.94 -0.78
C ALA A 20 -13.99 14.17 -0.70
N SER A 21 -12.87 14.07 0.01
CA SER A 21 -11.99 15.22 0.26
C SER A 21 -11.32 15.74 -1.02
N PRO A 22 -11.44 17.04 -1.34
CA PRO A 22 -10.86 17.62 -2.56
C PRO A 22 -9.36 17.92 -2.44
N ASN A 23 -8.82 17.96 -1.21
CA ASN A 23 -7.43 18.32 -0.95
C ASN A 23 -6.77 17.32 0.00
N GLU A 24 -5.43 17.34 -0.01
CA GLU A 24 -4.62 16.43 0.78
C GLU A 24 -4.81 16.62 2.29
N LYS A 25 -4.90 17.87 2.76
CA LYS A 25 -5.04 18.16 4.20
C LYS A 25 -6.30 17.51 4.79
N GLY A 26 -7.44 17.69 4.12
CA GLY A 26 -8.71 17.09 4.54
C GLY A 26 -8.67 15.57 4.46
N ARG A 27 -8.09 15.03 3.38
CA ARG A 27 -7.92 13.58 3.21
C ARG A 27 -7.04 12.97 4.31
N ASN A 28 -5.90 13.58 4.62
CA ASN A 28 -4.99 13.10 5.66
C ASN A 28 -5.62 13.18 7.06
N ALA A 29 -6.39 14.23 7.36
CA ALA A 29 -7.12 14.35 8.63
C ALA A 29 -8.17 13.25 8.79
N ALA A 30 -8.96 12.97 7.74
CA ALA A 30 -9.95 11.92 7.73
C ALA A 30 -9.32 10.52 7.85
N ALA A 31 -8.21 10.26 7.12
CA ALA A 31 -7.44 9.02 7.24
C ALA A 31 -6.93 8.80 8.66
N ARG A 32 -6.42 9.86 9.30
CA ARG A 32 -5.90 9.77 10.67
C ARG A 32 -6.99 9.39 11.67
N GLN A 33 -8.16 10.01 11.57
CA GLN A 33 -9.31 9.66 12.41
C GLN A 33 -9.74 8.19 12.21
N ALA A 34 -9.82 7.72 10.97
CA ALA A 34 -10.15 6.32 10.68
C ALA A 34 -9.10 5.36 11.28
N SER A 35 -7.81 5.68 11.15
CA SER A 35 -6.72 4.89 11.73
C SER A 35 -6.76 4.86 13.26
N GLU A 36 -7.05 5.98 13.92
CA GLU A 36 -7.17 6.04 15.39
C GLU A 36 -8.33 5.16 15.90
N LEU A 37 -9.48 5.19 15.22
CA LEU A 37 -10.61 4.31 15.51
C LEU A 37 -10.26 2.82 15.28
N ALA A 38 -9.62 2.50 14.15
CA ALA A 38 -9.17 1.14 13.87
C ALA A 38 -8.12 0.66 14.89
N SER A 39 -7.23 1.53 15.34
CA SER A 39 -6.26 1.21 16.39
C SER A 39 -6.93 0.98 17.76
N THR A 40 -7.98 1.72 18.06
CA THR A 40 -8.70 1.64 19.35
C THR A 40 -9.54 0.36 19.45
N TYR A 41 -10.30 0.06 18.40
CA TYR A 41 -11.19 -1.10 18.36
C TYR A 41 -10.50 -2.38 17.84
N ALA A 42 -9.30 -2.25 17.28
CA ALA A 42 -8.45 -3.34 16.78
C ALA A 42 -9.21 -4.43 16.00
N PRO A 43 -10.03 -4.08 14.97
CA PRO A 43 -10.82 -5.07 14.24
C PRO A 43 -9.94 -6.06 13.46
N ILE A 44 -8.71 -5.64 13.14
CA ILE A 44 -7.65 -6.47 12.57
C ILE A 44 -6.39 -6.16 13.37
N LEU A 45 -5.67 -7.19 13.78
CA LEU A 45 -4.37 -7.05 14.43
C LEU A 45 -3.26 -7.21 13.38
N PRO A 46 -2.56 -6.14 12.98
CA PRO A 46 -1.38 -6.27 12.13
C PRO A 46 -0.25 -6.93 12.93
N THR A 47 0.18 -8.12 12.50
CA THR A 47 1.20 -8.92 13.21
C THR A 47 2.59 -8.79 12.62
N ILE A 48 2.71 -8.44 11.34
CA ILE A 48 3.97 -8.38 10.61
C ILE A 48 4.03 -7.15 9.72
N PHE A 49 5.22 -6.54 9.63
CA PHE A 49 5.56 -5.63 8.55
C PHE A 49 6.47 -6.38 7.57
N ARG A 50 6.05 -6.52 6.32
CA ARG A 50 6.78 -7.31 5.33
C ARG A 50 7.92 -6.48 4.74
N LEU A 51 9.15 -6.91 5.01
CA LEU A 51 10.31 -6.48 4.24
C LEU A 51 10.45 -7.37 3.01
N GLN A 52 10.70 -6.75 1.86
CA GLN A 52 10.95 -7.44 0.59
C GLN A 52 12.39 -7.15 0.16
N ASN A 53 13.14 -8.23 0.00
CA ASN A 53 14.47 -8.24 -0.58
C ASN A 53 14.36 -8.83 -1.98
N ASP A 54 14.85 -8.08 -2.95
CA ASP A 54 14.85 -8.50 -4.35
C ASP A 54 16.29 -8.73 -4.79
N LEU A 55 16.57 -9.91 -5.33
CA LEU A 55 17.87 -10.24 -5.92
C LEU A 55 17.74 -10.17 -7.45
N VAL A 56 18.61 -9.38 -8.07
CA VAL A 56 18.58 -9.14 -9.51
C VAL A 56 19.96 -9.40 -10.08
N GLN A 57 20.00 -10.09 -11.22
CA GLN A 57 21.26 -10.41 -11.88
C GLN A 57 21.90 -9.14 -12.47
N PRO A 58 23.25 -9.03 -12.51
CA PRO A 58 23.94 -7.83 -12.99
C PRO A 58 23.66 -7.44 -14.45
N TRP A 59 23.18 -8.39 -15.27
CA TRP A 59 22.82 -8.17 -16.67
C TRP A 59 21.35 -7.79 -16.87
N VAL A 60 20.53 -7.75 -15.83
CA VAL A 60 19.14 -7.28 -15.93
C VAL A 60 19.12 -5.76 -15.87
N GLN A 61 18.53 -5.15 -16.89
CA GLN A 61 18.42 -3.71 -17.03
C GLN A 61 17.02 -3.23 -16.68
N GLY A 62 16.92 -1.96 -16.28
CA GLY A 62 15.65 -1.29 -16.01
C GLY A 62 14.98 -1.72 -14.70
N TYR A 63 15.64 -2.51 -13.85
CA TYR A 63 15.05 -2.95 -12.60
C TYR A 63 14.80 -1.79 -11.62
N SER A 64 13.54 -1.64 -11.20
CA SER A 64 13.08 -0.79 -10.12
C SER A 64 12.07 -1.54 -9.27
N LYS A 65 12.22 -1.46 -7.94
CA LYS A 65 11.30 -2.10 -6.99
C LYS A 65 9.88 -1.59 -7.20
N GLN A 66 8.98 -2.49 -7.57
CA GLN A 66 7.58 -2.14 -7.81
C GLN A 66 6.79 -2.09 -6.53
N LEU A 67 5.94 -1.07 -6.41
CA LEU A 67 5.03 -0.91 -5.28
C LEU A 67 3.62 -1.41 -5.57
N TYR A 68 3.18 -1.43 -6.85
CA TYR A 68 1.76 -1.64 -7.17
C TYR A 68 1.48 -2.51 -8.42
N THR A 69 2.33 -2.52 -9.44
CA THR A 69 2.03 -3.22 -10.70
C THR A 69 3.28 -3.82 -11.31
N ASN A 70 3.09 -4.93 -12.01
CA ASN A 70 4.13 -5.59 -12.78
C ASN A 70 4.51 -4.70 -13.97
N TYR A 71 5.80 -4.43 -14.11
CA TYR A 71 6.38 -3.44 -15.02
C TYR A 71 7.31 -4.08 -16.06
N TRP A 72 7.08 -5.38 -16.35
CA TRP A 72 7.93 -6.22 -17.19
C TRP A 72 8.32 -5.57 -18.53
N LYS A 73 7.47 -4.70 -19.08
CA LYS A 73 7.74 -3.93 -20.31
C LYS A 73 8.96 -3.02 -20.26
N TYR A 74 9.52 -2.74 -19.08
CA TYR A 74 10.72 -1.92 -18.91
C TYR A 74 11.96 -2.73 -18.52
N LEU A 75 11.83 -4.06 -18.47
CA LEU A 75 12.95 -4.95 -18.17
C LEU A 75 13.57 -5.47 -19.46
N ASP A 76 14.90 -5.53 -19.46
CA ASP A 76 15.67 -6.09 -20.56
C ASP A 76 16.90 -6.85 -20.04
N VAL A 77 17.53 -7.64 -20.90
CA VAL A 77 18.72 -8.44 -20.59
C VAL A 77 19.88 -7.99 -21.47
N ASP A 78 20.95 -7.50 -20.83
CA ASP A 78 22.24 -7.29 -21.49
C ASP A 78 22.91 -8.64 -21.79
N LEU A 79 22.78 -9.11 -23.03
CA LEU A 79 23.40 -10.37 -23.46
C LEU A 79 24.93 -10.34 -23.43
N ALA A 80 25.56 -9.17 -23.56
CA ALA A 80 27.03 -9.06 -23.50
C ALA A 80 27.56 -9.18 -22.06
N ARG A 81 26.76 -8.83 -21.06
CA ARG A 81 27.10 -8.97 -19.63
C ARG A 81 26.68 -10.31 -19.03
N ARG A 82 25.86 -11.08 -19.74
CA ARG A 82 25.41 -12.41 -19.34
C ARG A 82 26.52 -13.42 -19.64
N LYS A 83 27.34 -13.71 -18.64
CA LYS A 83 28.42 -14.72 -18.69
C LYS A 83 27.94 -16.06 -18.16
#